data_AF-A0A7S0MQC8-F1
#
_entry.id   AF-A0A7S0MQC8-F1
#
_cell.length_a   1.000
_cell.length_b   1.000
_cell.length_c   1.000
_cell.angle_alpha   90.00
_cell.angle_beta   90.00
_cell.angle_gamma   90.00
#
_symmetry.space_group_name_H-M   'P 1'
#
loop_
_entity.id
_entity.type
_entity.pdbx_description
1 polymer ?
#
loop_
_entity_poly.entity_id
_entity_poly.type
_entity_poly.pdbx_seq_one_letter_code
_entity_poly.pdbx_strand_id
1 'polypeptide(L)'
;ALVFRGVLLPLFDDLNHADDDPAQVQDAACWLRSSGPACLGSLVALTVRHYAAAGAAAAGEVLRLLFACTRQPSERVAELGLEGAERLLVGVGRRLPAEHWDAVYSAVTRLLDANL
;
A
#
# COMPACT_ATOMS: atom_id res chain seq x y z
N ALA A 1 13.68 -6.79 -0.04
CA ALA A 1 13.51 -5.51 -0.77
C ALA A 1 13.58 -5.64 -2.30
N LEU A 2 14.25 -6.65 -2.88
CA LEU A 2 14.37 -6.84 -4.34
C LEU A 2 13.06 -7.23 -5.05
N VAL A 3 12.26 -8.14 -4.49
CA VAL A 3 10.95 -8.55 -5.07
C VAL A 3 9.95 -7.38 -5.11
N PHE A 4 10.02 -6.51 -4.09
CA PHE A 4 9.17 -5.32 -3.99
C PHE A 4 9.41 -4.34 -5.14
N ARG A 5 10.68 -4.16 -5.55
CA ARG A 5 11.05 -3.27 -6.66
C ARG A 5 10.93 -3.91 -8.04
N GLY A 6 11.09 -5.23 -8.16
CA GLY A 6 11.16 -5.89 -9.47
C GLY A 6 9.83 -6.36 -10.04
N VAL A 7 8.81 -6.62 -9.20
CA VAL A 7 7.54 -7.23 -9.65
C VAL A 7 6.33 -6.47 -9.10
N LEU A 8 6.36 -6.16 -7.80
CA LEU A 8 5.24 -5.47 -7.16
C LEU A 8 5.19 -3.99 -7.56
N LEU A 9 6.31 -3.26 -7.49
CA LEU A 9 6.34 -1.84 -7.84
C LEU A 9 5.79 -1.56 -9.25
N PRO A 10 6.25 -2.24 -10.33
CA PRO A 10 5.74 -1.98 -11.68
C PRO A 10 4.23 -2.22 -11.78
N LEU A 11 3.75 -3.34 -11.24
CA LEU A 11 2.33 -3.70 -11.27
C LEU A 11 1.45 -2.72 -10.48
N PHE A 12 2.04 -2.00 -9.53
CA PHE A 12 1.38 -0.97 -8.75
C PHE A 12 1.59 0.43 -9.33
N ASP A 13 2.66 0.65 -10.09
CA ASP A 13 2.84 1.82 -10.92
C ASP A 13 1.75 1.85 -12.00
N ASP A 14 1.42 0.69 -12.58
CA ASP A 14 0.31 0.53 -13.53
C ASP A 14 -1.05 0.92 -12.89
N LEU A 15 -1.23 0.72 -11.58
CA LEU A 15 -2.44 1.19 -10.86
C LEU A 15 -2.45 2.69 -10.61
N ASN A 16 -1.29 3.31 -10.44
CA ASN A 16 -1.16 4.76 -10.24
C ASN A 16 -1.31 5.53 -11.55
N HIS A 17 -0.92 4.93 -12.68
CA HIS A 17 -1.07 5.47 -14.03
C HIS A 17 -2.32 4.95 -14.74
N ALA A 18 -3.30 4.47 -13.97
CA ALA A 18 -4.55 3.94 -14.50
C ALA A 18 -5.33 4.93 -15.37
N ASP A 19 -5.10 6.24 -15.17
CA ASP A 19 -5.69 7.31 -15.98
C ASP A 19 -5.01 7.46 -17.36
N ASP A 20 -3.80 6.93 -17.55
CA ASP A 20 -2.98 7.09 -18.76
C ASP A 20 -3.16 5.95 -19.78
N ASP A 21 -3.44 4.71 -19.34
CA ASP A 21 -3.69 3.55 -20.23
C ASP A 21 -4.74 2.57 -19.67
N PRO A 22 -5.98 2.54 -20.21
CA PRO A 22 -7.05 1.69 -19.71
C PRO A 22 -6.80 0.18 -19.91
N ALA A 23 -5.91 -0.23 -20.82
CA ALA A 23 -5.59 -1.65 -21.01
C ALA A 23 -4.77 -2.21 -19.84
N GLN A 24 -3.86 -1.40 -19.28
CA GLN A 24 -3.06 -1.78 -18.10
C GLN A 24 -3.92 -1.91 -16.83
N VAL A 25 -4.96 -1.07 -16.72
CA VAL A 25 -5.94 -1.12 -15.62
C VAL A 25 -6.65 -2.47 -15.57
N GLN A 26 -7.02 -3.02 -16.73
CA GLN A 26 -7.78 -4.26 -16.81
C GLN A 26 -6.99 -5.45 -16.25
N ASP A 27 -5.70 -5.53 -16.59
CA ASP A 27 -4.79 -6.59 -16.15
C ASP A 27 -4.44 -6.44 -14.66
N ALA A 28 -4.11 -5.23 -14.21
CA ALA A 28 -3.82 -4.96 -12.81
C ALA A 28 -5.06 -5.22 -11.92
N ALA A 29 -6.26 -4.83 -12.37
CA ALA A 29 -7.51 -5.13 -11.68
C ALA A 29 -7.83 -6.64 -11.67
N CYS A 30 -7.52 -7.37 -12.74
CA CYS A 30 -7.68 -8.83 -12.78
C CYS A 30 -6.76 -9.53 -11.77
N TRP A 31 -5.51 -9.09 -11.70
CA TRP A 31 -4.56 -9.57 -10.70
C TRP A 31 -5.00 -9.24 -9.27
N LEU A 32 -5.45 -8.00 -9.03
CA LEU A 32 -5.95 -7.55 -7.73
C LEU A 32 -7.15 -8.35 -7.23
N ARG A 33 -8.00 -8.85 -8.15
CA ARG A 33 -9.14 -9.71 -7.80
C ARG A 33 -8.74 -11.14 -7.45
N SER A 34 -7.62 -11.63 -7.98
CA SER A 34 -7.20 -13.02 -7.86
C SER A 34 -6.11 -13.19 -6.80
N SER A 35 -4.89 -12.72 -7.10
CA SER A 35 -3.69 -12.91 -6.28
C SER A 35 -3.36 -11.70 -5.40
N GLY A 36 -3.92 -10.54 -5.74
CA GLY A 36 -3.72 -9.28 -5.02
C GLY A 36 -4.00 -9.33 -3.51
N PRO A 37 -5.11 -9.91 -3.02
CA PRO A 37 -5.44 -9.86 -1.60
C PRO A 37 -4.41 -10.62 -0.76
N ALA A 38 -3.99 -11.80 -1.23
CA ALA A 38 -2.97 -12.60 -0.58
C ALA A 38 -1.59 -11.91 -0.61
N CYS A 39 -1.25 -11.27 -1.73
CA CYS A 39 -0.01 -10.50 -1.87
C CYS A 39 0.02 -9.27 -0.95
N LEU A 40 -1.03 -8.44 -0.96
CA LEU A 40 -1.16 -7.26 -0.11
C LEU A 40 -1.13 -7.66 1.37
N GLY A 41 -1.87 -8.70 1.75
CA GLY A 41 -1.83 -9.23 3.11
C GLY A 41 -0.43 -9.68 3.54
N SER A 42 0.28 -10.42 2.68
CA SER A 42 1.66 -10.88 2.94
C SER A 42 2.63 -9.70 3.04
N LEU A 43 2.46 -8.69 2.19
CA LEU A 43 3.28 -7.49 2.17
C LEU A 43 3.11 -6.67 3.46
N VAL A 44 1.87 -6.45 3.89
CA VAL A 44 1.57 -5.78 5.16
C VAL A 44 2.18 -6.57 6.32
N ALA A 45 1.97 -7.89 6.35
CA ALA A 45 2.52 -8.74 7.40
C ALA A 45 4.06 -8.70 7.45
N LEU A 46 4.73 -8.75 6.31
CA LEU A 46 6.19 -8.63 6.21
C LEU A 46 6.69 -7.27 6.68
N THR A 47 6.01 -6.20 6.28
CA THR A 47 6.38 -4.82 6.65
C THR A 47 6.23 -4.61 8.15
N VAL A 48 5.12 -5.06 8.74
CA VAL A 48 4.92 -5.05 10.20
C VAL A 48 6.00 -5.88 10.90
N ARG A 49 6.22 -7.12 10.43
CA ARG A 49 7.15 -8.07 11.05
C ARG A 49 8.58 -7.53 11.08
N HIS A 50 9.01 -6.92 9.97
CA HIS A 50 10.37 -6.46 9.76
C HIS A 50 10.53 -4.94 9.87
N TYR A 51 9.57 -4.24 10.47
CA TYR A 51 9.56 -2.78 10.56
C TYR A 51 10.86 -2.21 11.14
N ALA A 52 11.40 -2.82 12.20
CA ALA A 52 12.66 -2.39 12.82
C ALA A 52 13.86 -2.39 11.85
N ALA A 53 13.84 -3.26 10.83
CA ALA A 53 14.89 -3.34 9.81
C ALA A 53 14.52 -2.57 8.52
N ALA A 54 13.23 -2.47 8.19
CA ALA A 54 12.74 -1.83 6.97
C ALA A 54 12.57 -0.31 7.11
N GLY A 55 12.29 0.16 8.32
CA GLY A 55 12.13 1.57 8.67
C GLY A 55 10.85 2.21 8.15
N ALA A 56 10.69 3.51 8.48
CA ALA A 56 9.52 4.31 8.13
C ALA A 56 9.31 4.48 6.61
N ALA A 57 10.40 4.54 5.83
CA ALA A 57 10.32 4.70 4.38
C ALA A 57 9.57 3.52 3.71
N ALA A 58 9.92 2.28 4.07
CA ALA A 58 9.25 1.11 3.53
C ALA A 58 7.75 1.06 3.92
N ALA A 59 7.43 1.40 5.17
CA ALA A 59 6.03 1.52 5.60
C ALA A 59 5.27 2.61 4.84
N GLY A 60 5.92 3.75 4.55
CA GLY A 60 5.35 4.83 3.75
C GLY A 60 5.03 4.40 2.31
N GLU A 61 5.92 3.65 1.66
CA GLU A 61 5.69 3.11 0.31
C GLU A 61 4.52 2.11 0.29
N VAL A 62 4.43 1.24 1.30
CA VAL A 62 3.31 0.28 1.42
C VAL A 62 2.00 1.01 1.74
N LEU A 63 2.02 2.07 2.56
CA LEU A 63 0.84 2.91 2.77
C LEU A 63 0.38 3.56 1.47
N ARG A 64 1.29 4.20 0.72
CA ARG A 64 0.96 4.79 -0.59
C ARG A 64 0.27 3.81 -1.51
N LEU A 65 0.80 2.59 -1.60
CA LEU A 65 0.20 1.50 -2.36
C LEU A 65 -1.23 1.18 -1.90
N LEU A 66 -1.44 1.04 -0.59
CA LEU A 66 -2.75 0.68 -0.04
C LEU A 66 -3.78 1.78 -0.31
N PHE A 67 -3.39 3.05 -0.25
CA PHE A 67 -4.23 4.17 -0.66
C PHE A 67 -4.44 4.25 -2.19
N ALA A 68 -3.49 3.83 -3.01
CA ALA A 68 -3.74 3.68 -4.45
C ALA A 68 -4.85 2.64 -4.72
N CYS A 69 -4.91 1.57 -3.92
CA CYS A 69 -5.99 0.59 -3.97
C CYS A 69 -7.35 1.19 -3.58
N THR A 70 -7.41 2.11 -2.61
CA THR A 70 -8.68 2.77 -2.21
C THR A 70 -9.31 3.63 -3.30
N ARG A 71 -8.53 4.04 -4.31
CA ARG A 71 -9.01 4.84 -5.45
C ARG A 71 -9.53 4.00 -6.62
N GLN A 72 -9.37 2.68 -6.56
CA GLN A 72 -9.75 1.83 -7.68
C GLN A 72 -11.29 1.76 -7.79
N PRO A 73 -11.85 1.72 -9.01
CA PRO A 73 -13.30 1.69 -9.22
C PRO A 73 -13.97 0.43 -8.67
N SER A 74 -13.18 -0.61 -8.37
CA SER A 74 -13.67 -1.82 -7.74
C SER A 74 -13.77 -1.63 -6.23
N GLU A 75 -15.00 -1.62 -5.71
CA GLU A 75 -15.29 -1.56 -4.26
C GLU A 75 -14.47 -2.56 -3.45
N ARG A 76 -14.42 -3.82 -3.89
CA ARG A 76 -13.64 -4.87 -3.23
C ARG A 76 -12.14 -4.54 -3.15
N VAL A 77 -11.57 -3.91 -4.17
CA VAL A 77 -10.15 -3.51 -4.15
C VAL A 77 -9.94 -2.35 -3.19
N ALA A 78 -10.88 -1.41 -3.17
CA ALA A 78 -10.83 -0.29 -2.24
C ALA A 78 -10.91 -0.74 -0.78
N GLU A 79 -11.80 -1.67 -0.47
CA GLU A 79 -11.90 -2.31 0.85
C GLU A 79 -10.58 -2.97 1.26
N LEU A 80 -9.93 -3.71 0.36
CA LEU A 80 -8.64 -4.34 0.62
C LEU A 80 -7.53 -3.32 0.90
N GLY A 81 -7.54 -2.20 0.18
CA GLY A 81 -6.65 -1.08 0.43
C GLY A 81 -6.83 -0.52 1.84
N LEU A 82 -8.07 -0.26 2.24
CA LEU A 82 -8.39 0.29 3.55
C LEU A 82 -8.06 -0.68 4.70
N GLU A 83 -8.48 -1.94 4.59
CA GLU A 83 -8.17 -2.99 5.58
C GLU A 83 -6.66 -3.20 5.73
N GLY A 84 -5.93 -3.19 4.60
CA GLY A 84 -4.48 -3.32 4.63
C GLY A 84 -3.81 -2.13 5.30
N ALA A 85 -4.30 -0.91 5.03
CA ALA A 85 -3.78 0.32 5.63
C ALA A 85 -4.01 0.32 7.15
N GLU A 86 -5.20 -0.04 7.60
CA GLU A 86 -5.53 -0.20 9.02
C GLU A 86 -4.59 -1.21 9.69
N ARG A 87 -4.46 -2.42 9.14
CA ARG A 87 -3.58 -3.46 9.70
C ARG A 87 -2.11 -3.00 9.77
N LEU A 88 -1.65 -2.29 8.74
CA LEU A 88 -0.29 -1.77 8.71
C LEU A 88 -0.09 -0.71 9.80
N LEU A 89 -0.98 0.28 9.91
CA LEU A 89 -0.89 1.35 10.90
C LEU A 89 -1.00 0.81 12.33
N VAL A 90 -1.93 -0.10 12.60
CA VAL A 90 -2.07 -0.74 13.92
C VAL A 90 -0.85 -1.61 14.24
N GLY A 91 -0.38 -2.38 13.26
CA GLY A 91 0.76 -3.30 13.44
C GLY A 91 2.08 -2.57 13.65
N VAL A 92 2.36 -1.56 12.84
CA VAL A 92 3.56 -0.73 12.94
C VAL A 92 3.46 0.21 14.15
N GLY A 93 2.27 0.77 14.42
CA GLY A 93 2.03 1.69 15.53
C GLY A 93 2.36 1.13 16.91
N ARG A 94 2.11 -0.16 17.14
CA ARG A 94 2.51 -0.87 18.37
C ARG A 94 4.03 -1.03 18.54
N ARG A 95 4.80 -0.81 17.48
CA ARG A 95 6.26 -1.02 17.41
C ARG A 95 7.03 0.28 17.16
N LEU A 96 6.32 1.37 16.89
CA LEU A 96 6.86 2.68 16.59
C LEU A 96 7.24 3.42 17.87
N PRO A 97 8.50 3.86 18.04
CA PRO A 97 8.81 4.84 19.06
C PRO A 97 8.17 6.20 18.69
N ALA A 98 7.87 7.01 19.71
CA ALA A 98 7.13 8.27 19.57
C ALA A 98 7.71 9.20 18.49
N GLU A 99 9.04 9.26 18.38
CA GLU A 99 9.79 10.08 17.43
C GLU A 99 9.54 9.76 15.94
N HIS A 100 9.07 8.55 15.63
CA HIS A 100 8.80 8.14 14.25
C HIS A 100 7.31 8.29 13.86
N TRP A 101 6.44 8.60 14.82
CA TRP A 101 5.01 8.82 14.53
C TRP A 101 4.77 10.05 13.67
N ASP A 102 5.59 11.09 13.79
CA ASP A 102 5.46 12.30 12.96
C ASP A 102 5.64 12.00 11.47
N ALA A 103 6.55 11.09 11.13
CA ALA A 103 6.79 10.68 9.74
C ALA A 103 5.60 9.89 9.17
N VAL A 104 5.03 8.98 9.97
CA VAL A 104 3.84 8.20 9.57
C VAL A 104 2.61 9.11 9.48
N TYR A 105 2.42 9.99 10.47
CA TYR A 105 1.34 10.98 10.47
C TYR A 105 1.45 11.88 9.23
N SER A 106 2.62 12.49 8.98
CA SER A 106 2.84 13.31 7.78
C SER A 106 2.59 12.56 6.48
N ALA A 107 2.93 11.26 6.40
CA ALA A 107 2.66 10.44 5.23
C ALA A 107 1.15 10.19 5.05
N VAL A 108 0.45 9.85 6.14
CA VAL A 108 -1.01 9.63 6.13
C VAL A 108 -1.76 10.92 5.82
N THR A 109 -1.42 12.04 6.44
CA THR A 109 -2.05 13.34 6.17
C THR A 109 -1.85 13.77 4.72
N ARG A 110 -0.63 13.69 4.19
CA ARG A 110 -0.38 13.99 2.76
C ARG A 110 -1.15 13.07 1.83
N LEU A 111 -1.34 11.81 2.22
CA LEU A 111 -2.15 10.88 1.46
C LEU A 111 -3.63 11.27 1.51
N LEU A 112 -4.18 11.56 2.69
CA LEU A 112 -5.57 12.00 2.81
C LEU A 112 -5.84 13.32 2.07
N ASP A 113 -4.94 14.29 2.16
CA ASP A 113 -5.04 15.56 1.45
C ASP A 113 -5.00 15.39 -0.07
N ALA A 114 -4.27 14.38 -0.57
CA ALA A 114 -4.26 14.05 -2.00
C ALA A 114 -5.49 13.26 -2.47
N ASN A 115 -6.36 12.84 -1.54
CA ASN A 115 -7.53 11.99 -1.79
C ASN A 115 -8.88 12.66 -1.44
N LEU A 116 -8.87 13.87 -0.87
CA LEU A 116 -10.03 14.72 -0.59
C LEU A 116 -10.14 15.85 -1.62
#